data_AF-A0A9X6VDS2-F1
#
_entry.id   AF-A0A9X6VDS2-F1
#
_cell.length_a   1.000
_cell.length_b   1.000
_cell.length_c   1.000
_cell.angle_alpha   90.00
_cell.angle_beta   90.00
_cell.angle_gamma   90.00
#
_symmetry.space_group_name_H-M   'P 1'
#
loop_
_entity.id
_entity.type
_entity.pdbx_description
1 polymer ?
#
loop_
_entity_poly.entity_id
_entity_poly.type
_entity_poly.pdbx_seq_one_letter_code
_entity_poly.pdbx_strand_id
1 'polypeptide(L)'
;MSYGLFRKSINSTKIEKDFIALKTIQSIEERDKVQEIVKFEVPLFDEVVEICDEFGINPENMYVCNNITNPYWYWDGIVFVSVFQISKRAFEMFEMDKRVKAKEDLVRKAYETKDFYEVIAFTENFLKPYVLNAIYREVPAENRYELFREIYTYISYSHKVIKKEVIDEAIACRTEDFKKDLMLKLNSLSNKDSLTIYRGEGTYSISHESAMSWTTDINVARRFAVKGSVYKGEVLKGNVIDYIEDRNESEILVYPSNVMNITEVTEKKEFDVMRELNLMQDEGFTDEFAMYRDTFVLDEYYHNPSSVHGPLHVKRVLLHVLSLARTLKLSSVERAILANVAVIHDIGRTHDDHCTKHGEWSLKKHEELIEGNFPFIGVNYVTPRTEGRMDYDIEFLTDESIEIVKFIIEYHCKDDKLAKKHLKKSKSILKENKEMAWNLYECFKDCDALDRVRLGDLDVSYLRKEESKERVALAHQLLTGIR
;
A
#
# COMPACT_ATOMS: atom_id res chain seq x y z
N MET A 1 24.32 -2.92 18.02
CA MET A 1 24.28 -2.86 16.55
C MET A 1 22.83 -2.99 16.16
N SER A 2 22.33 -2.05 15.35
CA SER A 2 20.92 -1.93 14.97
C SER A 2 20.52 -3.08 14.04
N TYR A 3 19.81 -4.09 14.55
CA TYR A 3 19.17 -5.12 13.74
C TYR A 3 17.94 -4.54 13.05
N GLY A 4 18.15 -3.88 11.92
CA GLY A 4 17.09 -3.46 11.02
C GLY A 4 17.21 -4.25 9.72
N LEU A 5 16.18 -5.04 9.38
CA LEU A 5 15.65 -5.28 8.02
C LEU A 5 14.78 -6.55 7.99
N PHE A 6 13.56 -6.47 8.54
CA PHE A 6 12.47 -7.37 8.15
C PHE A 6 11.52 -6.61 7.23
N ARG A 7 11.72 -6.75 5.90
CA ARG A 7 10.76 -6.26 4.91
C ARG A 7 9.49 -7.13 4.96
N LYS A 8 8.32 -6.48 4.95
CA LYS A 8 6.98 -7.12 4.83
C LYS A 8 6.95 -7.93 3.52
N SER A 9 7.00 -9.26 3.62
CA SER A 9 6.90 -10.18 2.47
C SER A 9 5.43 -10.47 2.16
N ILE A 10 5.09 -10.46 0.87
CA ILE A 10 3.74 -10.67 0.32
C ILE A 10 3.32 -12.16 0.33
N ASN A 11 4.20 -13.09 0.71
CA ASN A 11 3.87 -14.52 0.77
C ASN A 11 3.44 -14.93 2.18
N SER A 12 2.17 -14.75 2.55
CA SER A 12 1.71 -15.18 3.88
C SER A 12 0.25 -15.62 3.88
N THR A 13 0.04 -16.92 3.65
CA THR A 13 -1.19 -17.63 4.06
C THR A 13 -0.95 -19.14 4.21
N LYS A 14 0.31 -19.58 4.31
CA LYS A 14 0.63 -21.01 4.41
C LYS A 14 0.65 -21.47 5.86
N ILE A 15 -0.22 -22.42 6.19
CA ILE A 15 -0.32 -23.12 7.47
C ILE A 15 0.25 -24.55 7.36
N GLU A 16 0.52 -25.24 8.47
CA GLU A 16 1.33 -26.48 8.51
C GLU A 16 0.82 -27.53 7.52
N LYS A 17 -0.51 -27.66 7.45
CA LYS A 17 -1.24 -28.57 6.56
C LYS A 17 -1.04 -28.31 5.07
N ASP A 18 -0.47 -27.18 4.68
CA ASP A 18 -0.20 -26.84 3.28
C ASP A 18 1.12 -27.46 2.79
N PHE A 19 1.93 -28.01 3.70
CA PHE A 19 3.13 -28.79 3.41
C PHE A 19 2.81 -30.28 3.48
N ILE A 20 2.99 -30.97 2.36
CA ILE A 20 2.75 -32.41 2.24
C ILE A 20 4.10 -33.11 2.21
N ALA A 21 4.33 -34.02 3.16
CA ALA A 21 5.56 -34.79 3.20
C ALA A 21 5.62 -35.75 1.99
N LEU A 22 6.69 -35.68 1.20
CA LEU A 22 6.80 -36.47 -0.03
C LEU A 22 6.82 -37.98 0.22
N LYS A 23 7.22 -38.41 1.42
CA LYS A 23 7.13 -39.81 1.86
C LYS A 23 5.72 -40.39 1.92
N THR A 24 4.70 -39.54 1.84
CA THR A 24 3.30 -39.98 1.75
C THR A 24 2.86 -40.31 0.32
N ILE A 25 3.72 -40.06 -0.68
CA ILE A 25 3.42 -40.25 -2.11
C ILE A 25 4.06 -41.56 -2.60
N GLN A 26 3.58 -42.69 -2.08
CA GLN A 26 4.14 -44.02 -2.33
C GLN A 26 3.54 -44.67 -3.59
N SER A 27 2.40 -44.16 -4.07
CA SER A 27 1.65 -44.73 -5.19
C SER A 27 1.16 -43.65 -6.16
N ILE A 28 0.82 -44.08 -7.38
CA ILE A 28 0.23 -43.19 -8.41
C ILE A 28 -1.07 -42.55 -7.89
N GLU A 29 -1.89 -43.29 -7.14
CA GLU A 29 -3.13 -42.76 -6.58
C GLU A 29 -2.89 -41.62 -5.56
N GLU A 30 -1.90 -41.77 -4.68
CA GLU A 30 -1.51 -40.72 -3.74
C GLU A 30 -0.90 -39.53 -4.47
N ARG A 31 -0.07 -39.78 -5.49
CA ARG A 31 0.47 -38.73 -6.35
C ARG A 31 -0.63 -37.92 -7.00
N ASP A 32 -1.63 -38.57 -7.60
CA ASP A 32 -2.72 -37.88 -8.27
C ASP A 32 -3.50 -36.98 -7.29
N LYS A 33 -3.78 -37.46 -6.07
CA LYS A 33 -4.39 -36.65 -5.00
C LYS A 33 -3.56 -35.42 -4.64
N VAL A 34 -2.24 -35.58 -4.50
CA VAL A 34 -1.35 -34.45 -4.17
C VAL A 34 -1.25 -33.47 -5.33
N GLN A 35 -1.14 -33.94 -6.58
CA GLN A 35 -1.11 -33.09 -7.78
C GLN A 35 -2.38 -32.24 -7.91
N GLU A 36 -3.54 -32.79 -7.55
CA GLU A 36 -4.79 -32.02 -7.49
C GLU A 36 -4.74 -30.89 -6.46
N ILE A 37 -4.02 -31.07 -5.35
CA ILE A 37 -3.87 -30.04 -4.31
C ILE A 37 -2.86 -28.98 -4.74
N VAL A 38 -1.69 -29.39 -5.22
CA VAL A 38 -0.56 -28.48 -5.50
C VAL A 38 -0.59 -27.88 -6.91
N LYS A 39 -1.37 -28.46 -7.83
CA LYS A 39 -1.59 -28.00 -9.22
C LYS A 39 -0.36 -28.06 -10.14
N PHE A 40 0.57 -28.97 -9.86
CA PHE A 40 1.72 -29.30 -10.72
C PHE A 40 2.12 -30.76 -10.51
N GLU A 41 2.93 -31.30 -11.43
CA GLU A 41 3.43 -32.68 -11.34
C GLU A 41 4.41 -32.86 -10.17
N VAL A 42 4.23 -33.92 -9.39
CA VAL A 42 5.09 -34.26 -8.25
C VAL A 42 5.67 -35.66 -8.41
N PRO A 43 6.91 -35.91 -7.97
CA PRO A 43 7.52 -37.24 -8.05
C PRO A 43 6.88 -38.21 -7.05
N LEU A 44 6.95 -39.52 -7.36
CA LEU A 44 6.77 -40.58 -6.37
C LEU A 44 7.93 -40.56 -5.37
N PHE A 45 7.69 -41.06 -4.16
CA PHE A 45 8.70 -41.02 -3.12
C PHE A 45 9.98 -41.79 -3.48
N ASP A 46 9.88 -42.94 -4.16
CA ASP A 46 11.07 -43.70 -4.61
C ASP A 46 11.96 -42.87 -5.55
N GLU A 47 11.38 -42.02 -6.39
CA GLU A 47 12.12 -41.10 -7.27
C GLU A 47 12.80 -39.99 -6.44
N VAL A 48 12.16 -39.54 -5.35
CA VAL A 48 12.76 -38.59 -4.40
C VAL A 48 13.95 -39.23 -3.69
N VAL A 49 13.82 -40.49 -3.25
CA VAL A 49 14.88 -41.25 -2.58
C VAL A 49 16.08 -41.40 -3.50
N GLU A 50 15.88 -41.83 -4.74
CA GLU A 50 16.96 -42.00 -5.73
C GLU A 50 17.78 -40.71 -5.91
N ILE A 51 17.09 -39.58 -6.08
CA ILE A 51 17.75 -38.27 -6.21
C ILE A 51 18.42 -37.85 -4.91
N CYS A 52 17.78 -37.99 -3.76
CA CYS A 52 18.33 -37.50 -2.49
C CYS A 52 19.55 -38.30 -2.03
N ASP A 53 19.55 -39.63 -2.24
CA ASP A 53 20.64 -40.53 -1.87
C ASP A 53 21.94 -40.20 -2.63
N GLU A 54 21.85 -39.82 -3.92
CA GLU A 54 23.02 -39.38 -4.70
C GLU A 54 23.74 -38.16 -4.10
N PHE A 55 23.00 -37.31 -3.38
CA PHE A 55 23.50 -36.05 -2.81
C PHE A 55 23.65 -36.10 -1.28
N GLY A 56 23.38 -37.26 -0.66
CA GLY A 56 23.46 -37.43 0.79
C GLY A 56 22.46 -36.57 1.58
N ILE A 57 21.31 -36.26 0.98
CA ILE A 57 20.21 -35.52 1.63
C ILE A 57 19.18 -36.52 2.13
N ASN A 58 18.61 -36.31 3.33
CA ASN A 58 17.59 -37.23 3.85
C ASN A 58 16.23 -37.01 3.14
N PRO A 59 15.72 -38.00 2.36
CA PRO A 59 14.47 -37.85 1.62
C PRO A 59 13.24 -37.74 2.53
N GLU A 60 13.30 -38.25 3.76
CA GLU A 60 12.21 -38.19 4.74
C GLU A 60 11.82 -36.76 5.14
N ASN A 61 12.74 -35.82 4.95
CA ASN A 61 12.61 -34.41 5.29
C ASN A 61 12.18 -33.57 4.08
N MET A 62 11.77 -34.20 2.96
CA MET A 62 11.30 -33.47 1.78
C MET A 62 9.78 -33.26 1.80
N TYR A 63 9.37 -32.04 1.51
CA TYR A 63 7.99 -31.59 1.49
C TYR A 63 7.67 -30.86 0.19
N VAL A 64 6.40 -30.89 -0.19
CA VAL A 64 5.85 -30.10 -1.30
C VAL A 64 4.75 -29.20 -0.77
N CYS A 65 4.66 -27.98 -1.30
CA CYS A 65 3.56 -27.06 -1.04
C CYS A 65 3.15 -26.34 -2.32
N ASN A 66 1.91 -25.87 -2.40
CA ASN A 66 1.43 -25.08 -3.54
C ASN A 66 2.16 -23.72 -3.60
N ASN A 67 3.32 -23.67 -4.25
CA ASN A 67 4.14 -22.49 -4.45
C ASN A 67 4.73 -22.50 -5.87
N ILE A 68 4.43 -21.48 -6.66
CA ILE A 68 4.89 -21.44 -8.05
C ILE A 68 6.41 -21.20 -8.13
N THR A 69 7.01 -20.49 -7.17
CA THR A 69 8.44 -20.15 -7.23
C THR A 69 9.35 -21.15 -6.53
N ASN A 70 8.88 -21.80 -5.46
CA ASN A 70 9.63 -22.79 -4.67
C ASN A 70 8.69 -23.90 -4.18
N PRO A 71 8.33 -24.86 -5.05
CA PRO A 71 7.34 -25.88 -4.75
C PRO A 71 7.80 -26.90 -3.70
N TYR A 72 9.10 -27.21 -3.66
CA TYR A 72 9.68 -28.22 -2.78
C TYR A 72 10.52 -27.60 -1.67
N TRP A 73 10.63 -28.31 -0.55
CA TRP A 73 11.33 -27.85 0.64
C TRP A 73 12.00 -29.02 1.35
N TYR A 74 13.26 -28.85 1.72
CA TYR A 74 13.88 -29.66 2.77
C TYR A 74 13.54 -29.02 4.12
N TRP A 75 12.91 -29.79 5.01
CA TRP A 75 12.48 -29.35 6.33
C TRP A 75 12.85 -30.41 7.38
N ASP A 76 13.85 -30.08 8.21
CA ASP A 76 14.29 -30.87 9.35
C ASP A 76 14.22 -30.07 10.65
N GLY A 77 13.12 -30.21 11.39
CA GLY A 77 12.88 -29.47 12.63
C GLY A 77 12.84 -27.96 12.42
N ILE A 78 13.94 -27.28 12.75
CA ILE A 78 14.13 -25.83 12.60
C ILE A 78 14.92 -25.44 11.34
N VAL A 79 15.40 -26.42 10.57
CA VAL A 79 16.17 -26.19 9.34
C VAL A 79 15.24 -26.25 8.14
N PHE A 80 15.28 -25.21 7.32
CA PHE A 80 14.47 -25.12 6.10
C PHE A 80 15.32 -24.66 4.92
N VAL A 81 15.20 -25.37 3.79
CA VAL A 81 15.87 -25.02 2.54
C VAL A 81 14.89 -25.18 1.38
N SER A 82 14.71 -24.11 0.62
CA SER A 82 13.90 -24.12 -0.61
C SER A 82 14.55 -25.01 -1.67
N VAL A 83 13.75 -25.87 -2.29
CA VAL A 83 14.17 -26.75 -3.38
C VAL A 83 13.34 -26.37 -4.62
N PHE A 84 14.02 -25.96 -5.68
CA PHE A 84 13.35 -25.52 -6.91
C PHE A 84 12.65 -26.69 -7.62
N GLN A 85 13.36 -27.80 -7.79
CA GLN A 85 12.87 -29.00 -8.47
C GLN A 85 13.62 -30.23 -7.95
N ILE A 86 12.92 -31.35 -7.81
CA ILE A 86 13.53 -32.65 -7.48
C ILE A 86 14.01 -33.29 -8.77
N SER A 87 15.26 -33.00 -9.12
CA SER A 87 15.95 -33.64 -10.24
C SER A 87 17.46 -33.50 -10.05
N LYS A 88 18.21 -34.46 -10.59
CA LYS A 88 19.68 -34.46 -10.56
C LYS A 88 20.26 -33.15 -11.08
N ARG A 89 19.81 -32.71 -12.26
CA ARG A 89 20.26 -31.45 -12.89
C ARG A 89 20.05 -30.24 -11.99
N ALA A 90 18.90 -30.14 -11.32
CA ALA A 90 18.62 -29.03 -10.42
C ALA A 90 19.50 -29.10 -9.16
N PHE A 91 19.70 -30.29 -8.60
CA PHE A 91 20.52 -30.49 -7.41
C PHE A 91 22.00 -30.16 -7.66
N GLU A 92 22.53 -30.54 -8.84
CA GLU A 92 23.88 -30.16 -9.28
C GLU A 92 24.00 -28.66 -9.51
N MET A 93 23.06 -28.06 -10.25
CA MET A 93 23.10 -26.64 -10.63
C MET A 93 23.06 -25.71 -9.42
N PHE A 94 22.34 -26.09 -8.36
CA PHE A 94 22.19 -25.30 -7.14
C PHE A 94 23.05 -25.81 -5.96
N GLU A 95 23.92 -26.80 -6.20
CA GLU A 95 24.79 -27.42 -5.18
C GLU A 95 24.01 -27.76 -3.89
N MET A 96 22.92 -28.52 -4.05
CA MET A 96 21.90 -28.70 -3.01
C MET A 96 22.45 -29.36 -1.74
N ASP A 97 23.37 -30.31 -1.88
CA ASP A 97 24.07 -30.97 -0.76
C ASP A 97 24.82 -29.96 0.11
N LYS A 98 25.60 -29.06 -0.53
CA LYS A 98 26.35 -28.01 0.16
C LYS A 98 25.41 -27.00 0.80
N ARG A 99 24.33 -26.66 0.12
CA ARG A 99 23.35 -25.66 0.59
C ARG A 99 22.57 -26.16 1.80
N VAL A 100 22.13 -27.43 1.79
CA VAL A 100 21.49 -28.08 2.95
C VAL A 100 22.46 -28.12 4.12
N LYS A 101 23.66 -28.68 3.91
CA LYS A 101 24.66 -28.80 4.96
C LYS A 101 25.07 -27.46 5.57
N ALA A 102 25.34 -26.44 4.74
CA ALA A 102 25.70 -25.11 5.23
C ALA A 102 24.56 -24.48 6.06
N LYS A 103 23.31 -24.71 5.67
CA LYS A 103 22.15 -24.22 6.42
C LYS A 103 22.00 -24.95 7.76
N GLU A 104 22.16 -26.27 7.77
CA GLU A 104 22.15 -27.09 8.98
C GLU A 104 23.23 -26.62 9.96
N ASP A 105 24.47 -26.48 9.51
CA ASP A 105 25.61 -26.06 10.33
C ASP A 105 25.35 -24.69 10.98
N LEU A 106 24.86 -23.71 10.20
CA LEU A 106 24.56 -22.36 10.69
C LEU A 106 23.41 -22.36 11.72
N VAL A 107 22.28 -22.99 11.39
CA VAL A 107 21.09 -22.97 12.24
C VAL A 107 21.30 -23.79 13.52
N ARG A 108 21.93 -24.97 13.42
CA ARG A 108 22.21 -25.82 14.60
C ARG A 108 23.22 -25.17 15.53
N LYS A 109 24.26 -24.53 14.99
CA LYS A 109 25.22 -23.76 15.81
C LYS A 109 24.51 -22.64 16.56
N ALA A 110 23.70 -21.84 15.88
CA ALA A 110 22.93 -20.76 16.52
C ALA A 110 22.01 -21.29 17.62
N TYR A 111 21.35 -22.43 17.37
CA TYR A 111 20.50 -23.10 18.34
C TYR A 111 21.28 -23.60 19.57
N GLU A 112 22.41 -24.27 19.36
CA GLU A 112 23.29 -24.76 20.43
C GLU A 112 23.83 -23.63 21.32
N THR A 113 24.16 -22.48 20.71
CA THR A 113 24.58 -21.28 21.44
C THR A 113 23.42 -20.46 22.01
N LYS A 114 22.17 -20.91 21.83
CA LYS A 114 20.93 -20.24 22.25
C LYS A 114 20.75 -18.84 21.64
N ASP A 115 21.33 -18.59 20.47
CA ASP A 115 21.07 -17.38 19.69
C ASP A 115 19.83 -17.59 18.82
N PHE A 116 18.66 -17.48 19.46
CA PHE A 116 17.38 -17.70 18.78
C PHE A 116 17.03 -16.59 17.79
N TYR A 117 17.63 -15.41 17.91
CA TYR A 117 17.48 -14.36 16.90
C TYR A 117 18.19 -14.76 15.60
N GLU A 118 19.39 -15.35 15.69
CA GLU A 118 20.11 -15.87 14.53
C GLU A 118 19.38 -17.07 13.89
N VAL A 119 18.80 -17.97 14.70
CA VAL A 119 17.92 -19.06 14.19
C VAL A 119 16.76 -18.48 13.36
N ILE A 120 16.07 -17.47 13.88
CA ILE A 120 14.96 -16.82 13.19
C ILE A 120 15.44 -16.04 11.96
N ALA A 121 16.61 -15.39 12.00
CA ALA A 121 17.19 -14.68 10.86
C ALA A 121 17.49 -15.61 9.68
N PHE A 122 17.87 -16.86 9.95
CA PHE A 122 18.06 -17.88 8.92
C PHE A 122 16.75 -18.55 8.47
N THR A 123 15.62 -18.26 9.08
CA THR A 123 14.32 -18.85 8.73
C THR A 123 13.57 -17.97 7.74
N GLU A 124 12.96 -18.58 6.72
CA GLU A 124 12.09 -17.86 5.78
C GLU A 124 10.90 -17.23 6.50
N ASN A 125 10.50 -16.02 6.08
CA ASN A 125 9.51 -15.22 6.82
C ASN A 125 8.20 -15.96 7.13
N PHE A 126 7.68 -16.76 6.20
CA PHE A 126 6.44 -17.49 6.42
C PHE A 126 6.59 -18.71 7.36
N LEU A 127 7.82 -19.17 7.62
CA LEU A 127 8.14 -20.31 8.48
C LEU A 127 8.50 -19.93 9.92
N LYS A 128 8.87 -18.67 10.16
CA LYS A 128 9.24 -18.17 11.50
C LYS A 128 8.18 -18.45 12.58
N PRO A 129 6.86 -18.34 12.33
CA PRO A 129 5.86 -18.68 13.36
C PRO A 129 5.90 -20.16 13.80
N TYR A 130 6.29 -21.07 12.90
CA TYR A 130 6.45 -22.51 13.21
C TYR A 130 7.69 -22.75 14.03
N VAL A 131 8.80 -22.12 13.63
CA VAL A 131 10.05 -22.19 14.38
C VAL A 131 9.83 -21.64 15.77
N LEU A 132 9.13 -20.50 15.91
CA LEU A 132 8.74 -19.96 17.21
C LEU A 132 7.98 -21.01 18.04
N ASN A 133 6.93 -21.64 17.50
CA ASN A 133 6.19 -22.68 18.21
C ASN A 133 7.06 -23.85 18.68
N ALA A 134 8.09 -24.23 17.89
CA ALA A 134 8.98 -25.34 18.22
C ALA A 134 9.98 -24.96 19.33
N ILE A 135 10.56 -23.76 19.27
CA ILE A 135 11.68 -23.36 20.12
C ILE A 135 11.27 -22.52 21.34
N TYR A 136 10.03 -22.02 21.39
CA TYR A 136 9.61 -20.96 22.31
C TYR A 136 9.98 -21.22 23.78
N ARG A 137 9.79 -22.46 24.26
CA ARG A 137 10.06 -22.82 25.67
C ARG A 137 11.54 -22.93 25.99
N GLU A 138 12.41 -23.00 24.98
CA GLU A 138 13.87 -23.02 25.13
C GLU A 138 14.47 -21.60 25.08
N VAL A 139 13.72 -20.63 24.54
CA VAL A 139 14.08 -19.21 24.58
C VAL A 139 14.14 -18.73 26.04
N PRO A 140 15.20 -18.01 26.45
CA PRO A 140 15.28 -17.41 27.78
C PRO A 140 14.08 -16.52 28.07
N ALA A 141 13.54 -16.58 29.29
CA ALA A 141 12.28 -15.93 29.65
C ALA A 141 12.27 -14.42 29.36
N GLU A 142 13.40 -13.77 29.61
CA GLU A 142 13.66 -12.35 29.35
C GLU A 142 13.53 -11.96 27.87
N ASN A 143 13.78 -12.89 26.94
CA ASN A 143 13.79 -12.64 25.49
C ASN A 143 12.48 -13.09 24.81
N ARG A 144 11.64 -13.88 25.49
CA ARG A 144 10.44 -14.50 24.90
C ARG A 144 9.45 -13.48 24.35
N TYR A 145 9.21 -12.39 25.09
CA TYR A 145 8.26 -11.38 24.66
C TYR A 145 8.78 -10.57 23.46
N GLU A 146 10.05 -10.18 23.47
CA GLU A 146 10.66 -9.42 22.39
C GLU A 146 10.69 -10.23 21.08
N LEU A 147 11.11 -11.50 21.14
CA LEU A 147 11.11 -12.39 19.99
C LEU A 147 9.69 -12.64 19.45
N PHE A 148 8.71 -12.86 20.35
CA PHE A 148 7.31 -12.97 19.95
C PHE A 148 6.83 -11.69 19.27
N ARG A 149 7.10 -10.52 19.85
CA ARG A 149 6.69 -9.22 19.32
C ARG A 149 7.25 -9.01 17.91
N GLU A 150 8.52 -9.34 17.68
CA GLU A 150 9.15 -9.23 16.37
C GLU A 150 8.44 -10.13 15.33
N ILE A 151 8.24 -11.41 15.65
CA ILE A 151 7.61 -12.35 14.71
C ILE A 151 6.14 -11.98 14.48
N TYR A 152 5.41 -11.63 15.53
CA TYR A 152 3.98 -11.30 15.44
C TYR A 152 3.73 -10.06 14.58
N THR A 153 4.56 -9.02 14.75
CA THR A 153 4.36 -7.73 14.07
C THR A 153 4.84 -7.77 12.61
N TYR A 154 5.98 -8.37 12.32
CA TYR A 154 6.58 -8.32 10.98
C TYR A 154 5.99 -9.34 10.00
N ILE A 155 5.30 -10.36 10.48
CA ILE A 155 4.78 -11.45 9.64
C ILE A 155 3.26 -11.39 9.62
N SER A 156 2.71 -11.07 8.45
CA SER A 156 1.27 -11.06 8.25
C SER A 156 0.70 -12.46 8.52
N TYR A 157 -0.47 -12.52 9.16
CA TYR A 157 -1.19 -13.74 9.49
C TYR A 157 -0.51 -14.71 10.48
N SER A 158 0.58 -14.29 11.14
CA SER A 158 1.29 -15.08 12.17
C SER A 158 0.36 -15.60 13.27
N HIS A 159 -0.64 -14.83 13.69
CA HIS A 159 -1.66 -15.22 14.68
C HIS A 159 -2.43 -16.52 14.35
N LYS A 160 -2.53 -16.93 13.07
CA LYS A 160 -3.17 -18.22 12.70
C LYS A 160 -2.26 -19.42 12.97
N VAL A 161 -0.96 -19.18 13.08
CA VAL A 161 0.08 -20.20 13.18
C VAL A 161 0.64 -20.29 14.59
N ILE A 162 0.91 -19.15 15.24
CA ILE A 162 1.45 -19.13 16.61
C ILE A 162 0.39 -19.71 17.55
N LYS A 163 0.77 -20.74 18.32
CA LYS A 163 -0.11 -21.41 19.28
C LYS A 163 -0.56 -20.44 20.36
N LYS A 164 -1.81 -20.54 20.77
CA LYS A 164 -2.39 -19.63 21.79
C LYS A 164 -1.57 -19.65 23.08
N GLU A 165 -1.10 -20.81 23.51
CA GLU A 165 -0.28 -20.97 24.72
C GLU A 165 1.03 -20.20 24.61
N VAL A 166 1.66 -20.17 23.42
CA VAL A 166 2.88 -19.40 23.16
C VAL A 166 2.62 -17.90 23.26
N ILE A 167 1.48 -17.42 22.72
CA ILE A 167 1.07 -16.02 22.81
C ILE A 167 0.87 -15.63 24.29
N ASP A 168 0.09 -16.42 25.03
CA ASP A 168 -0.24 -16.14 26.43
C ASP A 168 1.02 -16.17 27.33
N GLU A 169 1.88 -17.19 27.15
CA GLU A 169 3.16 -17.27 27.86
C GLU A 169 4.07 -16.06 27.51
N ALA A 170 4.10 -15.61 26.24
CA ALA A 170 4.96 -14.49 25.82
C ALA A 170 4.52 -13.19 26.48
N ILE A 171 3.22 -12.91 26.46
CA ILE A 171 2.62 -11.73 27.09
C ILE A 171 2.85 -11.72 28.60
N ALA A 172 2.86 -12.90 29.25
CA ALA A 172 3.17 -13.04 30.67
C ALA A 172 4.64 -12.74 31.00
N CYS A 173 5.56 -12.96 30.05
CA CYS A 173 7.00 -12.69 30.22
C CYS A 173 7.40 -11.21 30.11
N ARG A 174 6.46 -10.29 29.86
CA ARG A 174 6.73 -8.84 29.85
C ARG A 174 7.33 -8.38 31.18
N THR A 175 8.47 -7.69 31.12
CA THR A 175 9.14 -7.16 32.30
C THR A 175 8.36 -6.01 32.94
N GLU A 176 8.57 -5.76 34.23
CA GLU A 176 7.92 -4.65 34.92
C GLU A 176 8.35 -3.28 34.36
N ASP A 177 9.60 -3.15 33.91
CA ASP A 177 10.08 -1.93 33.29
C ASP A 177 9.44 -1.68 31.93
N PHE A 178 9.22 -2.74 31.13
CA PHE A 178 8.45 -2.65 29.89
C PHE A 178 7.03 -2.16 30.15
N LYS A 179 6.34 -2.73 31.16
CA LYS A 179 4.97 -2.33 31.51
C LYS A 179 4.90 -0.86 31.96
N LYS A 180 5.89 -0.38 32.71
CA LYS A 180 5.98 1.04 33.12
C LYS A 180 6.18 1.98 31.93
N ASP A 181 7.10 1.65 31.03
CA ASP A 181 7.35 2.44 29.81
C ASP A 181 6.10 2.49 28.91
N LEU A 182 5.45 1.34 28.71
CA LEU A 182 4.18 1.25 28.00
C LEU A 182 3.13 2.18 28.63
N MET A 183 2.93 2.12 29.95
CA MET A 183 1.96 2.98 30.62
C MET A 183 2.27 4.48 30.48
N LEU A 184 3.54 4.89 30.49
CA LEU A 184 3.93 6.28 30.23
C LEU A 184 3.53 6.71 28.82
N LYS A 185 3.80 5.87 27.80
CA LYS A 185 3.39 6.13 26.41
C LYS A 185 1.88 6.25 26.29
N LEU A 186 1.12 5.29 26.83
CA LEU A 186 -0.35 5.31 26.79
C LEU A 186 -0.94 6.53 27.51
N ASN A 187 -0.31 7.01 28.59
CA ASN A 187 -0.73 8.23 29.30
C ASN A 187 -0.50 9.50 28.49
N SER A 188 0.48 9.53 27.58
CA SER A 188 0.68 10.67 26.68
C SER A 188 -0.42 10.81 25.62
N LEU A 189 -1.07 9.69 25.26
CA LEU A 189 -2.12 9.66 24.24
C LEU A 189 -3.47 10.19 24.73
N SER A 190 -3.77 10.04 26.03
CA SER A 190 -5.06 10.42 26.62
C SER A 190 -4.94 10.56 28.12
N ASN A 191 -5.65 11.55 28.69
CA ASN A 191 -5.79 11.69 30.15
C ASN A 191 -6.85 10.77 30.77
N LYS A 192 -7.61 10.02 29.95
CA LYS A 192 -8.61 9.04 30.42
C LYS A 192 -7.95 7.71 30.76
N ASP A 193 -8.61 6.89 31.59
CA ASP A 193 -8.17 5.52 31.89
C ASP A 193 -8.35 4.56 30.70
N SER A 194 -9.19 4.94 29.73
CA SER A 194 -9.42 4.22 28.48
C SER A 194 -8.83 4.94 27.27
N LEU A 195 -8.58 4.17 26.23
CA LEU A 195 -8.17 4.62 24.91
C LEU A 195 -9.22 4.23 23.87
N THR A 196 -9.47 5.13 22.93
CA THR A 196 -10.21 4.84 21.71
C THR A 196 -9.27 4.16 20.72
N ILE A 197 -9.69 3.04 20.15
CA ILE A 197 -8.94 2.28 19.15
C ILE A 197 -9.84 1.95 17.96
N TYR A 198 -9.21 1.73 16.81
CA TYR A 198 -9.86 1.47 15.53
C TYR A 198 -9.30 0.22 14.87
N ARG A 199 -10.12 -0.44 14.05
CA ARG A 199 -9.69 -1.58 13.24
C ARG A 199 -10.32 -1.54 11.87
N GLY A 200 -9.50 -1.72 10.85
CA GLY A 200 -9.96 -1.94 9.49
C GLY A 200 -10.14 -3.43 9.21
N GLU A 201 -11.34 -3.80 8.80
CA GLU A 201 -11.69 -5.16 8.40
C GLU A 201 -11.97 -5.19 6.90
N GLY A 202 -10.98 -5.58 6.09
CA GLY A 202 -11.12 -5.81 4.65
C GLY A 202 -11.30 -7.30 4.32
N THR A 203 -11.36 -7.62 3.02
CA THR A 203 -11.63 -8.99 2.50
C THR A 203 -10.72 -10.09 3.05
N TYR A 204 -9.47 -9.76 3.39
CA TYR A 204 -8.50 -10.73 3.90
C TYR A 204 -8.17 -10.53 5.39
N SER A 205 -8.73 -9.50 6.03
CA SER A 205 -8.45 -9.19 7.42
C SER A 205 -9.12 -10.20 8.36
N ILE A 206 -8.54 -10.38 9.55
CA ILE A 206 -9.23 -11.05 10.66
C ILE A 206 -10.43 -10.18 11.05
N SER A 207 -11.56 -10.81 11.40
CA SER A 207 -12.68 -10.08 11.98
C SER A 207 -12.27 -9.35 13.26
N HIS A 208 -12.87 -8.19 13.50
CA HIS A 208 -12.72 -7.44 14.76
C HIS A 208 -13.04 -8.25 16.02
N GLU A 209 -13.86 -9.30 15.92
CA GLU A 209 -14.21 -10.16 17.07
C GLU A 209 -13.05 -11.00 17.61
N SER A 210 -12.04 -11.29 16.77
CA SER A 210 -10.94 -12.20 17.11
C SER A 210 -9.56 -11.57 16.98
N ALA A 211 -9.48 -10.33 16.52
CA ALA A 211 -8.21 -9.69 16.26
C ALA A 211 -7.58 -9.03 17.49
N MET A 212 -6.28 -9.28 17.67
CA MET A 212 -5.50 -8.65 18.74
C MET A 212 -4.91 -7.28 18.35
N SER A 213 -4.83 -6.98 17.06
CA SER A 213 -4.18 -5.76 16.54
C SER A 213 -5.23 -4.70 16.19
N TRP A 214 -5.08 -3.53 16.78
CA TRP A 214 -5.90 -2.33 16.57
C TRP A 214 -4.98 -1.12 16.38
N THR A 215 -5.50 0.05 16.07
CA THR A 215 -4.72 1.30 15.93
C THR A 215 -5.39 2.46 16.65
N THR A 216 -4.63 3.43 17.15
CA THR A 216 -5.21 4.67 17.68
C THR A 216 -5.59 5.69 16.59
N ASP A 217 -5.20 5.44 15.34
CA ASP A 217 -5.48 6.33 14.20
C ASP A 217 -6.52 5.71 13.25
N ILE A 218 -7.67 6.38 13.14
CA ILE A 218 -8.77 5.97 12.25
C ILE A 218 -8.34 5.89 10.77
N ASN A 219 -7.39 6.72 10.33
CA ASN A 219 -6.92 6.71 8.95
C ASN A 219 -6.09 5.46 8.67
N VAL A 220 -5.32 4.99 9.64
CA VAL A 220 -4.62 3.71 9.55
C VAL A 220 -5.65 2.58 9.40
N ALA A 221 -6.71 2.57 10.21
CA ALA A 221 -7.78 1.58 10.09
C ALA A 221 -8.47 1.62 8.71
N ARG A 222 -8.75 2.82 8.17
CA ARG A 222 -9.33 2.99 6.82
C ARG A 222 -8.45 2.39 5.72
N ARG A 223 -7.12 2.50 5.82
CA ARG A 223 -6.19 1.85 4.85
C ARG A 223 -6.34 0.33 4.81
N PHE A 224 -6.68 -0.31 5.93
CA PHE A 224 -6.88 -1.76 6.01
C PHE A 224 -8.30 -2.22 5.67
N ALA A 225 -9.27 -1.31 5.62
CA ALA A 225 -10.68 -1.58 5.34
C ALA A 225 -11.05 -1.43 3.84
N VAL A 226 -10.14 -1.78 2.91
CA VAL A 226 -10.42 -1.70 1.47
C VAL A 226 -11.60 -2.62 1.13
N LYS A 227 -12.74 -2.05 0.70
CA LYS A 227 -14.04 -2.74 0.49
C LYS A 227 -14.60 -3.42 1.74
N GLY A 228 -14.30 -2.88 2.91
CA GLY A 228 -14.65 -3.45 4.20
C GLY A 228 -15.11 -2.40 5.20
N SER A 229 -15.10 -2.76 6.48
CA SER A 229 -15.66 -1.93 7.54
C SER A 229 -14.58 -1.41 8.48
N VAL A 230 -14.78 -0.22 9.02
CA VAL A 230 -13.97 0.33 10.12
C VAL A 230 -14.76 0.22 11.41
N TYR A 231 -14.17 -0.43 12.39
CA TYR A 231 -14.72 -0.57 13.73
C TYR A 231 -13.98 0.35 14.70
N LYS A 232 -14.71 0.95 15.61
CA LYS A 232 -14.21 1.72 16.75
C LYS A 232 -14.52 0.94 18.02
N GLY A 233 -13.55 0.82 18.90
CA GLY A 233 -13.71 0.25 20.23
C GLY A 233 -12.99 1.08 21.28
N GLU A 234 -13.15 0.68 22.53
CA GLU A 234 -12.48 1.25 23.69
C GLU A 234 -11.73 0.16 24.47
N VAL A 235 -10.54 0.49 24.96
CA VAL A 235 -9.73 -0.42 25.79
C VAL A 235 -9.24 0.31 27.03
N LEU A 236 -9.27 -0.34 28.19
CA LEU A 236 -8.62 0.17 29.40
C LEU A 236 -7.10 0.10 29.23
N LYS A 237 -6.36 1.15 29.60
CA LYS A 237 -4.89 1.19 29.45
C LYS A 237 -4.20 -0.01 30.11
N GLY A 238 -4.68 -0.45 31.28
CA GLY A 238 -4.14 -1.62 31.97
C GLY A 238 -4.32 -2.95 31.23
N ASN A 239 -5.19 -3.01 30.23
CA ASN A 239 -5.43 -4.19 29.39
C ASN A 239 -4.65 -4.17 28.08
N VAL A 240 -3.91 -3.08 27.79
CA VAL A 240 -3.07 -2.99 26.60
C VAL A 240 -1.84 -3.88 26.76
N ILE A 241 -1.56 -4.68 25.72
CA ILE A 241 -0.42 -5.59 25.67
C ILE A 241 0.83 -4.82 25.24
N ASP A 242 0.70 -4.03 24.18
CA ASP A 242 1.78 -3.23 23.58
C ASP A 242 1.24 -2.01 22.83
N TYR A 243 2.11 -1.04 22.60
CA TYR A 243 1.89 0.10 21.70
C TYR A 243 3.12 0.28 20.80
N ILE A 244 2.91 0.05 19.50
CA ILE A 244 3.96 -0.12 18.49
C ILE A 244 3.89 1.01 17.46
N GLU A 245 4.92 1.85 17.45
CA GLU A 245 4.96 3.09 16.65
C GLU A 245 6.00 3.07 15.52
N ASP A 246 6.88 2.07 15.48
CA ASP A 246 8.00 1.96 14.54
C ASP A 246 7.59 1.90 13.05
N ARG A 247 6.29 1.70 12.77
CA ARG A 247 5.74 1.53 11.42
C ARG A 247 4.77 2.62 10.98
N ASN A 248 4.62 3.72 11.74
CA ASN A 248 3.58 4.73 11.51
C ASN A 248 2.16 4.12 11.39
N GLU A 249 1.91 3.04 12.13
CA GLU A 249 0.60 2.37 12.21
C GLU A 249 -0.08 2.64 13.56
N SER A 250 0.64 3.20 14.54
CA SER A 250 0.17 3.47 15.91
C SER A 250 -0.60 2.27 16.50
N GLU A 251 0.01 1.10 16.38
CA GLU A 251 -0.65 -0.18 16.62
C GLU A 251 -0.77 -0.47 18.12
N ILE A 252 -1.95 -0.89 18.54
CA ILE A 252 -2.26 -1.37 19.89
C ILE A 252 -2.48 -2.87 19.82
N LEU A 253 -1.69 -3.63 20.60
CA LEU A 253 -1.96 -5.04 20.85
C LEU A 253 -2.84 -5.17 22.09
N VAL A 254 -3.92 -5.95 21.98
CA VAL A 254 -4.91 -6.16 23.04
C VAL A 254 -5.57 -7.52 22.85
N TYR A 255 -5.99 -8.19 23.92
CA TYR A 255 -6.84 -9.38 23.77
C TYR A 255 -8.23 -8.98 23.24
N PRO A 256 -8.84 -9.73 22.30
CA PRO A 256 -10.13 -9.35 21.73
C PRO A 256 -11.23 -9.19 22.80
N SER A 257 -11.19 -10.02 23.85
CA SER A 257 -12.11 -9.96 24.99
C SER A 257 -12.03 -8.67 25.82
N ASN A 258 -10.97 -7.87 25.66
CA ASN A 258 -10.74 -6.64 26.42
C ASN A 258 -11.13 -5.38 25.64
N VAL A 259 -11.58 -5.52 24.38
CA VAL A 259 -12.09 -4.41 23.58
C VAL A 259 -13.58 -4.26 23.84
N MET A 260 -13.99 -3.09 24.30
CA MET A 260 -15.34 -2.75 24.72
C MET A 260 -16.00 -1.79 23.73
N ASN A 261 -17.32 -1.64 23.81
CA ASN A 261 -18.09 -0.63 23.07
C ASN A 261 -17.81 -0.63 21.56
N ILE A 262 -17.62 -1.82 20.97
CA ILE A 262 -17.31 -1.96 19.56
C ILE A 262 -18.51 -1.49 18.74
N THR A 263 -18.30 -0.48 17.92
CA THR A 263 -19.30 0.02 16.96
C THR A 263 -18.65 0.12 15.58
N GLU A 264 -19.40 -0.26 14.56
CA GLU A 264 -19.00 0.04 13.19
C GLU A 264 -19.10 1.55 12.99
N VAL A 265 -17.98 2.18 12.64
CA VAL A 265 -17.86 3.62 12.36
C VAL A 265 -17.53 3.87 10.90
N THR A 266 -17.78 2.88 10.04
CA THR A 266 -17.83 3.08 8.60
C THR A 266 -18.89 4.14 8.31
N GLU A 267 -18.50 5.42 8.29
CA GLU A 267 -19.27 6.43 7.58
C GLU A 267 -19.30 5.92 6.13
N LYS A 268 -20.45 5.37 5.72
CA LYS A 268 -20.70 4.96 4.34
C LYS A 268 -20.67 6.20 3.45
N LYS A 269 -19.47 6.61 3.08
CA LYS A 269 -19.12 7.26 1.84
C LYS A 269 -17.87 6.58 1.32
N GLU A 270 -17.97 5.28 1.09
CA GLU A 270 -17.04 4.70 0.13
C GLU A 270 -17.32 5.43 -1.18
N PHE A 271 -16.29 6.10 -1.71
CA PHE A 271 -16.36 6.70 -3.02
C PHE A 271 -16.55 5.57 -4.03
N ASP A 272 -17.80 5.34 -4.42
CA ASP A 272 -18.16 4.33 -5.40
C ASP A 272 -17.59 4.76 -6.75
N VAL A 273 -16.41 4.22 -7.08
CA VAL A 273 -15.65 4.58 -8.28
C VAL A 273 -16.47 4.31 -9.53
N MET A 274 -17.22 3.21 -9.58
CA MET A 274 -18.04 2.90 -10.75
C MET A 274 -19.18 3.88 -10.89
N ARG A 275 -19.85 4.22 -9.78
CA ARG A 275 -20.86 5.27 -9.78
C ARG A 275 -20.29 6.62 -10.20
N GLU A 276 -19.12 7.01 -9.70
CA GLU A 276 -18.46 8.26 -10.13
C GLU A 276 -18.25 8.27 -11.63
N LEU A 277 -17.62 7.23 -12.18
CA LEU A 277 -17.30 7.16 -13.60
C LEU A 277 -18.55 7.15 -14.48
N ASN A 278 -19.61 6.46 -14.05
CA ASN A 278 -20.90 6.50 -14.72
C ASN A 278 -21.51 7.91 -14.70
N LEU A 279 -21.48 8.59 -13.54
CA LEU A 279 -21.96 9.98 -13.45
C LEU A 279 -21.13 10.93 -14.31
N MET A 280 -19.80 10.78 -14.33
CA MET A 280 -18.94 11.56 -15.21
C MET A 280 -19.29 11.35 -16.68
N GLN A 281 -19.62 10.11 -17.07
CA GLN A 281 -20.05 9.78 -18.43
C GLN A 281 -21.42 10.39 -18.76
N ASP A 282 -22.40 10.23 -17.88
CA ASP A 282 -23.76 10.72 -18.08
C ASP A 282 -23.82 12.25 -18.10
N GLU A 283 -22.94 12.92 -17.35
CA GLU A 283 -22.85 14.38 -17.25
C GLU A 283 -21.87 15.01 -18.27
N GLY A 284 -21.26 14.22 -19.18
CA GLY A 284 -20.39 14.71 -20.26
C GLY A 284 -18.93 15.04 -19.88
N PHE A 285 -18.51 14.76 -18.65
CA PHE A 285 -17.13 14.99 -18.20
C PHE A 285 -16.12 14.05 -18.86
N THR A 286 -16.53 12.85 -19.28
CA THR A 286 -15.65 11.92 -20.00
C THR A 286 -15.36 12.38 -21.43
N ASP A 287 -16.30 13.08 -22.06
CA ASP A 287 -16.11 13.70 -23.38
C ASP A 287 -15.17 14.91 -23.28
N GLU A 288 -15.34 15.75 -22.24
CA GLU A 288 -14.42 16.84 -21.92
C GLU A 288 -13.00 16.30 -21.63
N PHE A 289 -12.90 15.21 -20.86
CA PHE A 289 -11.65 14.49 -20.64
C PHE A 289 -11.00 14.03 -21.95
N ALA A 290 -11.76 13.38 -22.82
CA ALA A 290 -11.26 12.86 -24.10
C ALA A 290 -10.73 13.99 -24.98
N MET A 291 -11.47 15.10 -25.07
CA MET A 291 -11.06 16.27 -25.86
C MET A 291 -9.73 16.84 -25.34
N TYR A 292 -9.60 17.08 -24.04
CA TYR A 292 -8.36 17.61 -23.46
C TYR A 292 -7.20 16.62 -23.62
N ARG A 293 -7.44 15.33 -23.36
CA ARG A 293 -6.46 14.25 -23.48
C ARG A 293 -5.89 14.16 -24.88
N ASP A 294 -6.75 14.10 -25.89
CA ASP A 294 -6.37 13.82 -27.27
C ASP A 294 -5.78 15.04 -27.98
N THR A 295 -6.14 16.24 -27.48
CA THR A 295 -5.69 17.51 -28.06
C THR A 295 -4.40 18.01 -27.43
N PHE A 296 -4.26 17.96 -26.09
CA PHE A 296 -3.17 18.67 -25.39
C PHE A 296 -2.12 17.74 -24.77
N VAL A 297 -2.40 16.44 -24.60
CA VAL A 297 -1.49 15.51 -23.91
C VAL A 297 -0.72 14.66 -24.93
N LEU A 298 0.22 15.32 -25.63
CA LEU A 298 1.03 14.71 -26.70
C LEU A 298 2.45 14.37 -26.21
N ASP A 299 2.95 13.20 -26.60
CA ASP A 299 4.26 12.68 -26.17
C ASP A 299 5.41 13.65 -26.52
N GLU A 300 5.35 14.34 -27.66
CA GLU A 300 6.36 15.32 -28.11
C GLU A 300 6.59 16.50 -27.15
N TYR A 301 5.66 16.75 -26.23
CA TYR A 301 5.78 17.83 -25.24
C TYR A 301 6.52 17.42 -23.97
N TYR A 302 6.98 16.18 -23.85
CA TYR A 302 7.65 15.70 -22.64
C TYR A 302 9.11 15.41 -22.94
N HIS A 303 10.00 15.77 -22.01
CA HIS A 303 11.42 15.44 -22.15
C HIS A 303 11.65 13.92 -22.22
N ASN A 304 10.88 13.17 -21.42
CA ASN A 304 10.80 11.72 -21.46
C ASN A 304 9.33 11.28 -21.32
N PRO A 305 8.64 10.88 -22.39
CA PRO A 305 7.24 10.46 -22.32
C PRO A 305 7.02 9.21 -21.46
N SER A 306 8.04 8.39 -21.25
CA SER A 306 7.98 7.21 -20.38
C SER A 306 8.31 7.51 -18.91
N SER A 307 8.57 8.78 -18.57
CA SER A 307 8.83 9.22 -17.19
C SER A 307 7.60 9.03 -16.30
N VAL A 308 7.84 8.92 -14.98
CA VAL A 308 6.82 9.01 -13.94
C VAL A 308 6.03 10.33 -13.94
N HIS A 309 6.51 11.36 -14.63
CA HIS A 309 5.85 12.65 -14.87
C HIS A 309 5.42 12.85 -16.33
N GLY A 310 5.37 11.77 -17.12
CA GLY A 310 4.97 11.79 -18.52
C GLY A 310 3.44 11.85 -18.75
N PRO A 311 2.99 11.69 -20.02
CA PRO A 311 1.58 11.74 -20.42
C PRO A 311 0.61 10.91 -19.57
N LEU A 312 1.01 9.72 -19.11
CA LEU A 312 0.14 8.87 -18.29
C LEU A 312 -0.18 9.50 -16.91
N HIS A 313 0.78 10.20 -16.30
CA HIS A 313 0.55 10.95 -15.06
C HIS A 313 -0.44 12.08 -15.31
N VAL A 314 -0.18 12.90 -16.33
CA VAL A 314 -1.04 14.03 -16.70
C VAL A 314 -2.48 13.59 -17.01
N LYS A 315 -2.66 12.45 -17.69
CA LYS A 315 -3.99 11.87 -17.94
C LYS A 315 -4.73 11.53 -16.65
N ARG A 316 -4.06 10.94 -15.66
CA ARG A 316 -4.70 10.61 -14.37
C ARG A 316 -5.00 11.88 -13.56
N VAL A 317 -4.09 12.86 -13.56
CA VAL A 317 -4.33 14.16 -12.92
C VAL A 317 -5.53 14.89 -13.55
N LEU A 318 -5.63 14.92 -14.89
CA LEU A 318 -6.77 15.51 -15.59
C LEU A 318 -8.09 14.83 -15.21
N LEU A 319 -8.11 13.50 -15.11
CA LEU A 319 -9.31 12.77 -14.71
C LEU A 319 -9.70 13.07 -13.25
N HIS A 320 -8.72 13.16 -12.34
CA HIS A 320 -8.95 13.59 -10.96
C HIS A 320 -9.50 15.01 -10.88
N VAL A 321 -8.96 15.95 -11.67
CA VAL A 321 -9.44 17.32 -11.78
C VAL A 321 -10.92 17.35 -12.17
N LEU A 322 -11.31 16.62 -13.22
CA LEU A 322 -12.69 16.61 -13.72
C LEU A 322 -13.65 15.94 -12.73
N SER A 323 -13.25 14.81 -12.12
CA SER A 323 -14.04 14.16 -11.07
C SER A 323 -14.24 15.06 -9.84
N LEU A 324 -13.18 15.71 -9.38
CA LEU A 324 -13.25 16.59 -8.21
C LEU A 324 -14.10 17.82 -8.52
N ALA A 325 -13.93 18.40 -9.71
CA ALA A 325 -14.72 19.54 -10.17
C ALA A 325 -16.22 19.23 -10.23
N ARG A 326 -16.60 18.03 -10.69
CA ARG A 326 -17.99 17.54 -10.69
C ARG A 326 -18.58 17.53 -9.29
N THR A 327 -17.87 16.93 -8.33
CA THR A 327 -18.35 16.83 -6.93
C THR A 327 -18.43 18.18 -6.24
N LEU A 328 -17.46 19.06 -6.50
CA LEU A 328 -17.46 20.42 -5.97
C LEU A 328 -18.40 21.37 -6.73
N LYS A 329 -19.04 20.90 -7.81
CA LYS A 329 -19.93 21.68 -8.69
C LYS A 329 -19.28 22.96 -9.21
N LEU A 330 -18.02 22.86 -9.61
CA LEU A 330 -17.27 23.99 -10.18
C LEU A 330 -17.91 24.45 -11.51
N SER A 331 -17.89 25.75 -11.74
CA SER A 331 -18.36 26.37 -12.99
C SER A 331 -17.53 25.94 -14.20
N SER A 332 -18.03 26.18 -15.42
CA SER A 332 -17.29 25.88 -16.66
C SER A 332 -15.95 26.59 -16.74
N VAL A 333 -15.88 27.84 -16.25
CA VAL A 333 -14.64 28.63 -16.21
C VAL A 333 -13.63 28.02 -15.24
N GLU A 334 -14.07 27.65 -14.03
CA GLU A 334 -13.21 27.00 -13.04
C GLU A 334 -12.68 25.64 -13.52
N ARG A 335 -13.53 24.84 -14.18
CA ARG A 335 -13.13 23.59 -14.82
C ARG A 335 -12.09 23.81 -15.91
N ALA A 336 -12.34 24.77 -16.81
CA ALA A 336 -11.42 25.12 -17.87
C ALA A 336 -10.06 25.54 -17.33
N ILE A 337 -10.02 26.35 -16.26
CA ILE A 337 -8.77 26.73 -15.58
C ILE A 337 -8.02 25.46 -15.12
N LEU A 338 -8.66 24.59 -14.35
CA LEU A 338 -8.00 23.39 -13.82
C LEU A 338 -7.57 22.40 -14.91
N ALA A 339 -8.37 22.23 -15.97
CA ALA A 339 -8.03 21.36 -17.09
C ALA A 339 -6.78 21.84 -17.83
N ASN A 340 -6.67 23.15 -18.10
CA ASN A 340 -5.46 23.74 -18.68
C ASN A 340 -4.24 23.59 -17.77
N VAL A 341 -4.41 23.80 -16.46
CA VAL A 341 -3.33 23.56 -15.48
C VAL A 341 -2.87 22.10 -15.55
N ALA A 342 -3.81 21.14 -15.52
CA ALA A 342 -3.49 19.73 -15.54
C ALA A 342 -2.67 19.31 -16.76
N VAL A 343 -3.07 19.71 -17.97
CA VAL A 343 -2.41 19.28 -19.20
C VAL A 343 -1.04 19.95 -19.44
N ILE A 344 -0.71 21.02 -18.71
CA ILE A 344 0.51 21.81 -18.92
C ILE A 344 1.50 21.70 -17.75
N HIS A 345 1.07 21.46 -16.51
CA HIS A 345 1.91 21.72 -15.31
C HIS A 345 3.32 21.09 -15.32
N ASP A 346 3.48 19.94 -15.96
CA ASP A 346 4.73 19.15 -15.96
C ASP A 346 5.47 19.09 -17.31
N ILE A 347 4.98 19.74 -18.37
CA ILE A 347 5.62 19.68 -19.71
C ILE A 347 7.04 20.27 -19.75
N GLY A 348 7.35 21.16 -18.81
CA GLY A 348 8.64 21.82 -18.67
C GLY A 348 9.67 21.03 -17.84
N ARG A 349 9.32 19.86 -17.31
CA ARG A 349 10.27 19.02 -16.58
C ARG A 349 11.42 18.55 -17.48
N THR A 350 12.61 18.56 -16.90
CA THR A 350 13.86 18.06 -17.52
C THR A 350 14.46 16.87 -16.76
N HIS A 351 13.90 16.53 -15.59
CA HIS A 351 14.31 15.42 -14.74
C HIS A 351 13.15 15.02 -13.79
N ASP A 352 13.29 13.88 -13.11
CA ASP A 352 12.23 13.29 -12.28
C ASP A 352 12.31 13.65 -10.79
N ASP A 353 13.45 14.21 -10.36
CA ASP A 353 13.67 14.62 -8.96
C ASP A 353 12.77 15.78 -8.50
N HIS A 354 12.79 16.02 -7.18
CA HIS A 354 12.14 17.17 -6.56
C HIS A 354 12.63 18.48 -7.20
N CYS A 355 11.69 19.27 -7.72
CA CYS A 355 11.95 20.52 -8.41
C CYS A 355 10.96 21.59 -7.96
N THR A 356 11.46 22.82 -7.76
CA THR A 356 10.62 24.00 -7.43
C THR A 356 10.51 24.97 -8.60
N LYS A 357 10.97 24.56 -9.79
CA LYS A 357 11.12 25.39 -10.98
C LYS A 357 10.40 24.85 -12.20
N HIS A 358 9.94 23.60 -12.18
CA HIS A 358 9.30 23.00 -13.36
C HIS A 358 8.00 23.70 -13.73
N GLY A 359 7.25 24.27 -12.78
CA GLY A 359 6.12 25.14 -13.11
C GLY A 359 6.49 26.35 -13.98
N GLU A 360 7.58 27.05 -13.64
CA GLU A 360 8.10 28.17 -14.46
C GLU A 360 8.54 27.69 -15.86
N TRP A 361 9.19 26.53 -15.93
CA TRP A 361 9.62 25.93 -17.20
C TRP A 361 8.45 25.47 -18.06
N SER A 362 7.39 24.95 -17.46
CA SER A 362 6.17 24.53 -18.16
C SER A 362 5.47 25.71 -18.82
N LEU A 363 5.39 26.85 -18.13
CA LEU A 363 4.86 28.10 -18.74
C LEU A 363 5.74 28.60 -19.87
N LYS A 364 7.05 28.64 -19.67
CA LYS A 364 7.99 29.04 -20.72
C LYS A 364 7.86 28.15 -21.96
N LYS A 365 7.77 26.83 -21.75
CA LYS A 365 7.60 25.87 -22.84
C LYS A 365 6.26 26.06 -23.56
N HIS A 366 5.20 26.35 -22.82
CA HIS A 366 3.89 26.67 -23.40
C HIS A 366 3.98 27.90 -24.31
N GLU A 367 4.56 29.00 -23.82
CA GLU A 367 4.77 30.24 -24.57
C GLU A 367 5.66 30.03 -25.82
N GLU A 368 6.75 29.27 -25.70
CA GLU A 368 7.74 29.11 -26.79
C GLU A 368 7.32 28.11 -27.88
N LEU A 369 6.61 27.04 -27.52
CA LEU A 369 6.40 25.89 -28.42
C LEU A 369 4.93 25.60 -28.74
N ILE A 370 3.99 26.14 -27.95
CA ILE A 370 2.62 25.60 -27.89
C ILE A 370 1.56 26.70 -28.02
N GLU A 371 1.80 27.93 -27.59
CA GLU A 371 0.79 28.99 -27.48
C GLU A 371 0.02 29.27 -28.80
N GLY A 372 0.71 29.22 -29.95
CA GLY A 372 0.09 29.41 -31.28
C GLY A 372 -0.68 28.20 -31.81
N ASN A 373 -0.41 27.00 -31.30
CA ASN A 373 -1.10 25.76 -31.68
C ASN A 373 -2.22 25.40 -30.69
N PHE A 374 -2.06 25.79 -29.42
CA PHE A 374 -2.90 25.42 -28.29
C PHE A 374 -2.99 26.58 -27.29
N PRO A 375 -3.82 27.60 -27.60
CA PRO A 375 -4.14 28.64 -26.64
C PRO A 375 -4.84 28.04 -25.41
N PHE A 376 -4.84 28.77 -24.30
CA PHE A 376 -5.68 28.37 -23.16
C PHE A 376 -7.15 28.45 -23.57
N ILE A 377 -7.83 27.30 -23.58
CA ILE A 377 -9.25 27.19 -23.97
C ILE A 377 -10.09 26.45 -22.93
N GLY A 378 -11.36 26.80 -22.85
CA GLY A 378 -12.39 26.04 -22.16
C GLY A 378 -13.12 25.14 -23.14
N VAL A 379 -13.21 23.86 -22.81
CA VAL A 379 -14.09 22.90 -23.49
C VAL A 379 -15.24 22.60 -22.54
N ASN A 380 -16.48 22.75 -22.97
CA ASN A 380 -17.64 22.49 -22.11
C ASN A 380 -18.62 21.52 -22.76
N TYR A 381 -18.63 20.28 -22.27
CA TYR A 381 -19.63 19.25 -22.59
C TYR A 381 -20.74 19.17 -21.54
N VAL A 382 -20.52 19.72 -20.34
CA VAL A 382 -21.35 19.51 -19.14
C VAL A 382 -22.59 20.41 -19.10
N THR A 383 -22.57 21.55 -19.79
CA THR A 383 -23.71 22.47 -19.84
C THR A 383 -24.36 22.47 -21.23
N PRO A 384 -25.28 21.54 -21.54
CA PRO A 384 -26.01 21.58 -22.80
C PRO A 384 -26.85 22.85 -22.90
N ARG A 385 -26.87 23.49 -24.08
CA ARG A 385 -28.01 24.34 -24.44
C ARG A 385 -29.26 23.47 -24.57
N THR A 386 -30.42 24.08 -24.33
CA THR A 386 -31.78 23.56 -24.55
C THR A 386 -31.89 22.50 -25.64
N GLU A 387 -32.67 21.45 -25.34
CA GLU A 387 -33.00 20.26 -26.16
C GLU A 387 -32.62 20.33 -27.65
N GLY A 388 -31.69 19.44 -28.06
CA GLY A 388 -31.47 19.09 -29.48
C GLY A 388 -30.12 19.42 -30.10
N ARG A 389 -29.12 19.92 -29.35
CA ARG A 389 -27.72 20.02 -29.82
C ARG A 389 -26.85 18.92 -29.21
N MET A 390 -26.09 18.23 -30.06
CA MET A 390 -25.06 17.23 -29.70
C MET A 390 -23.63 17.78 -29.75
N ASP A 391 -23.44 19.11 -29.66
CA ASP A 391 -22.13 19.77 -29.75
C ASP A 391 -21.63 20.28 -28.39
N TYR A 392 -20.34 20.57 -28.33
CA TYR A 392 -19.62 21.16 -27.19
C TYR A 392 -19.25 22.62 -27.48
N ASP A 393 -19.16 23.45 -26.43
CA ASP A 393 -18.71 24.84 -26.55
C ASP A 393 -17.18 24.90 -26.35
N ILE A 394 -16.47 25.54 -27.28
CA ILE A 394 -15.07 25.98 -27.10
C ILE A 394 -15.07 27.47 -26.82
N GLU A 395 -14.46 27.89 -25.71
CA GLU A 395 -14.35 29.28 -25.30
C GLU A 395 -12.90 29.66 -25.03
N PHE A 396 -12.48 30.86 -25.45
CA PHE A 396 -11.19 31.40 -25.03
C PHE A 396 -11.28 31.89 -23.59
N LEU A 397 -10.26 31.57 -22.79
CA LEU A 397 -10.18 32.07 -21.41
C LEU A 397 -9.96 33.59 -21.42
N THR A 398 -10.54 34.28 -20.44
CA THR A 398 -10.26 35.70 -20.20
C THR A 398 -8.81 35.89 -19.77
N ASP A 399 -8.25 37.08 -19.98
CA ASP A 399 -6.89 37.43 -19.53
C ASP A 399 -6.70 37.10 -18.04
N GLU A 400 -7.69 37.40 -17.21
CA GLU A 400 -7.63 37.07 -15.78
C GLU A 400 -7.61 35.55 -15.53
N SER A 401 -8.42 34.76 -16.25
CA SER A 401 -8.43 33.30 -16.11
C SER A 401 -7.10 32.69 -16.54
N ILE A 402 -6.48 33.24 -17.60
CA ILE A 402 -5.13 32.87 -18.04
C ILE A 402 -4.11 33.17 -16.94
N GLU A 403 -4.21 34.33 -16.28
CA GLU A 403 -3.31 34.68 -15.17
C GLU A 403 -3.49 33.75 -13.96
N ILE A 404 -4.71 33.24 -13.72
CA ILE A 404 -4.95 32.21 -12.70
C ILE A 404 -4.31 30.87 -13.12
N VAL A 405 -4.46 30.44 -14.39
CA VAL A 405 -3.78 29.24 -14.91
C VAL A 405 -2.26 29.35 -14.72
N LYS A 406 -1.67 30.47 -15.16
CA LYS A 406 -0.24 30.74 -14.99
C LYS A 406 0.18 30.70 -13.52
N PHE A 407 -0.60 31.33 -12.64
CA PHE A 407 -0.35 31.29 -11.20
C PHE A 407 -0.34 29.85 -10.65
N ILE A 408 -1.33 29.03 -10.98
CA ILE A 408 -1.41 27.67 -10.41
C ILE A 408 -0.25 26.82 -10.94
N ILE A 409 0.03 26.85 -12.25
CA ILE A 409 1.14 26.10 -12.86
C ILE A 409 2.47 26.51 -12.22
N GLU A 410 2.74 27.80 -12.07
CA GLU A 410 4.05 28.26 -11.56
C GLU A 410 4.26 27.86 -10.09
N TYR A 411 3.19 27.88 -9.28
CA TYR A 411 3.28 27.76 -7.82
C TYR A 411 2.89 26.38 -7.27
N HIS A 412 2.38 25.44 -8.08
CA HIS A 412 2.01 24.10 -7.57
C HIS A 412 3.21 23.37 -6.96
N CYS A 413 4.40 23.55 -7.56
CA CYS A 413 5.66 22.95 -7.13
C CYS A 413 6.42 23.76 -6.05
N LYS A 414 5.79 24.82 -5.51
CA LYS A 414 6.40 25.73 -4.53
C LYS A 414 5.67 25.63 -3.18
N ASP A 415 6.29 26.19 -2.14
CA ASP A 415 5.69 26.30 -0.80
C ASP A 415 4.40 27.16 -0.81
N ASP A 416 3.37 26.69 -0.11
CA ASP A 416 2.04 27.31 -0.08
C ASP A 416 2.09 28.76 0.45
N LYS A 417 3.01 29.09 1.38
CA LYS A 417 3.15 30.46 1.90
C LYS A 417 3.65 31.40 0.81
N LEU A 418 4.54 30.92 -0.06
CA LEU A 418 5.04 31.69 -1.19
C LEU A 418 3.92 31.95 -2.20
N ALA A 419 3.15 30.90 -2.56
CA ALA A 419 2.00 31.01 -3.44
C ALA A 419 0.95 32.00 -2.91
N LYS A 420 0.57 31.89 -1.62
CA LYS A 420 -0.39 32.79 -0.98
C LYS A 420 0.10 34.24 -0.94
N LYS A 421 1.41 34.46 -0.71
CA LYS A 421 2.02 35.80 -0.72
C LYS A 421 1.98 36.41 -2.12
N HIS A 422 2.26 35.62 -3.16
CA HIS A 422 2.19 36.07 -4.54
C HIS A 422 0.75 36.45 -4.93
N LEU A 423 -0.22 35.55 -4.69
CA LEU A 423 -1.63 35.79 -5.00
C LEU A 423 -2.19 37.05 -4.33
N LYS A 424 -1.83 37.28 -3.05
CA LYS A 424 -2.22 38.50 -2.33
C LYS A 424 -1.72 39.78 -3.03
N LYS A 425 -0.51 39.75 -3.60
CA LYS A 425 0.13 40.90 -4.26
C LYS A 425 -0.20 41.03 -5.74
N SER A 426 -0.73 39.97 -6.38
CA SER A 426 -1.09 39.99 -7.80
C SER A 426 -2.06 41.14 -8.10
N LYS A 427 -1.78 41.87 -9.18
CA LYS A 427 -2.65 42.91 -9.74
C LYS A 427 -3.45 42.40 -10.94
N SER A 428 -2.98 41.35 -11.61
CA SER A 428 -3.65 40.75 -12.75
C SER A 428 -4.85 39.90 -12.35
N ILE A 429 -4.87 39.38 -11.11
CA ILE A 429 -6.01 38.67 -10.53
C ILE A 429 -6.77 39.64 -9.61
N LEU A 430 -8.02 39.92 -9.97
CA LEU A 430 -8.90 40.84 -9.26
C LEU A 430 -9.16 40.35 -7.84
N LYS A 431 -9.42 41.30 -6.94
CA LYS A 431 -9.51 41.03 -5.50
C LYS A 431 -10.61 40.01 -5.19
N GLU A 432 -11.74 40.11 -5.86
CA GLU A 432 -12.91 39.24 -5.79
C GLU A 432 -12.62 37.80 -6.23
N ASN A 433 -11.68 37.59 -7.16
CA ASN A 433 -11.35 36.28 -7.72
C ASN A 433 -10.17 35.59 -7.00
N LYS A 434 -9.48 36.27 -6.07
CA LYS A 434 -8.35 35.67 -5.33
C LYS A 434 -8.75 34.49 -4.45
N GLU A 435 -9.97 34.47 -3.94
CA GLU A 435 -10.45 33.33 -3.16
C GLU A 435 -10.71 32.11 -4.04
N MET A 436 -11.40 32.32 -5.18
CA MET A 436 -11.59 31.30 -6.21
C MET A 436 -10.24 30.76 -6.70
N ALA A 437 -9.30 31.64 -7.10
CA ALA A 437 -7.97 31.24 -7.54
C ALA A 437 -7.20 30.41 -6.49
N TRP A 438 -7.37 30.72 -5.20
CA TRP A 438 -6.79 29.92 -4.13
C TRP A 438 -7.48 28.56 -3.99
N ASN A 439 -8.81 28.50 -4.06
CA ASN A 439 -9.53 27.23 -4.02
C ASN A 439 -9.12 26.31 -5.17
N LEU A 440 -8.98 26.84 -6.39
CA LEU A 440 -8.50 26.09 -7.55
C LEU A 440 -7.04 25.63 -7.37
N TYR A 441 -6.18 26.47 -6.80
CA TYR A 441 -4.81 26.08 -6.45
C TYR A 441 -4.78 24.86 -5.50
N GLU A 442 -5.62 24.86 -4.46
CA GLU A 442 -5.72 23.73 -3.53
C GLU A 442 -6.26 22.47 -4.21
N CYS A 443 -7.32 22.59 -5.00
CA CYS A 443 -7.89 21.48 -5.77
C CYS A 443 -6.86 20.85 -6.70
N PHE A 444 -6.09 21.67 -7.42
CA PHE A 444 -5.07 21.17 -8.34
C PHE A 444 -3.96 20.41 -7.60
N LYS A 445 -3.43 20.98 -6.51
CA LYS A 445 -2.38 20.30 -5.72
C LYS A 445 -2.84 18.98 -5.14
N ASP A 446 -4.09 18.89 -4.72
CA ASP A 446 -4.66 17.63 -4.27
C ASP A 446 -4.79 16.61 -5.40
N CYS A 447 -5.20 17.03 -6.61
CA CYS A 447 -5.31 16.13 -7.77
C CYS A 447 -3.94 15.61 -8.24
N ASP A 448 -2.92 16.47 -8.26
CA ASP A 448 -1.53 16.07 -8.53
C ASP A 448 -1.00 15.12 -7.44
N ALA A 449 -1.27 15.43 -6.17
CA ALA A 449 -0.90 14.58 -5.03
C ALA A 449 -1.59 13.21 -5.07
N LEU A 450 -2.88 13.14 -5.43
CA LEU A 450 -3.62 11.88 -5.52
C LEU A 450 -2.93 10.88 -6.44
N ASP A 451 -2.35 11.33 -7.56
CA ASP A 451 -1.65 10.45 -8.49
C ASP A 451 -0.32 9.88 -7.93
N ARG A 452 0.15 10.35 -6.78
CA ARG A 452 1.34 9.81 -6.10
C ARG A 452 1.15 8.38 -5.58
N VAL A 453 -0.08 7.84 -5.59
CA VAL A 453 -0.29 6.40 -5.41
C VAL A 453 0.61 5.56 -6.34
N ARG A 454 0.98 6.10 -7.52
CA ARG A 454 1.87 5.43 -8.49
C ARG A 454 3.29 5.23 -7.97
N LEU A 455 3.73 6.13 -7.07
CA LEU A 455 5.05 6.12 -6.45
C LEU A 455 5.03 5.38 -5.10
N GLY A 456 3.83 5.04 -4.59
CA GLY A 456 3.66 4.41 -3.28
C GLY A 456 3.87 5.35 -2.10
N ASP A 457 3.86 6.67 -2.31
CA ASP A 457 4.19 7.68 -1.29
C ASP A 457 3.13 8.78 -1.11
N LEU A 458 1.88 8.51 -1.51
CA LEU A 458 0.75 9.40 -1.20
C LEU A 458 0.58 9.53 0.33
N ASP A 459 0.71 10.77 0.83
CA ASP A 459 0.31 11.14 2.19
C ASP A 459 -1.06 11.84 2.16
N VAL A 460 -2.09 11.13 2.61
CA VAL A 460 -3.49 11.61 2.65
C VAL A 460 -3.65 12.82 3.58
N SER A 461 -2.78 13.00 4.58
CA SER A 461 -2.85 14.14 5.49
C SER A 461 -2.51 15.48 4.83
N TYR A 462 -1.81 15.44 3.68
CA TYR A 462 -1.47 16.61 2.88
C TYR A 462 -2.56 17.02 1.88
N LEU A 463 -3.61 16.21 1.72
CA LEU A 463 -4.78 16.57 0.91
C LEU A 463 -5.63 17.62 1.66
N ARG A 464 -5.92 18.73 0.97
CA ARG A 464 -6.53 19.94 1.52
C ARG A 464 -8.05 19.87 1.58
N LYS A 465 -8.69 19.14 0.66
CA LYS A 465 -10.16 18.97 0.61
C LYS A 465 -10.56 17.60 1.12
N GLU A 466 -11.71 17.52 1.78
CA GLU A 466 -12.28 16.24 2.22
C GLU A 466 -12.69 15.39 1.02
N GLU A 467 -13.23 16.02 -0.03
CA GLU A 467 -13.60 15.38 -1.30
C GLU A 467 -12.38 14.76 -2.01
N SER A 468 -11.18 15.33 -1.82
CA SER A 468 -9.93 14.75 -2.32
C SER A 468 -9.56 13.49 -1.53
N LYS A 469 -9.72 13.49 -0.20
CA LYS A 469 -9.43 12.32 0.65
C LYS A 469 -10.35 11.14 0.34
N GLU A 470 -11.61 11.41 -0.03
CA GLU A 470 -12.55 10.37 -0.48
C GLU A 470 -12.09 9.67 -1.78
N ARG A 471 -11.25 10.33 -2.60
CA ARG A 471 -10.81 9.83 -3.93
C ARG A 471 -9.56 8.95 -3.93
N VAL A 472 -9.02 8.59 -2.76
CA VAL A 472 -7.85 7.70 -2.68
C VAL A 472 -8.13 6.34 -3.36
N ALA A 473 -9.34 5.81 -3.21
CA ALA A 473 -9.76 4.58 -3.88
C ALA A 473 -9.81 4.72 -5.41
N LEU A 474 -10.32 5.84 -5.92
CA LEU A 474 -10.30 6.17 -7.35
C LEU A 474 -8.85 6.19 -7.85
N ALA A 475 -7.95 6.87 -7.14
CA ALA A 475 -6.54 6.98 -7.53
C ALA A 475 -5.87 5.61 -7.70
N HIS A 476 -6.08 4.69 -6.75
CA HIS A 476 -5.56 3.32 -6.86
C HIS A 476 -6.15 2.54 -8.05
N GLN A 477 -7.45 2.67 -8.32
CA GLN A 477 -8.09 1.96 -9.44
C GLN A 477 -7.59 2.47 -10.80
N LEU A 478 -7.30 3.77 -10.93
CA LEU A 478 -6.74 4.34 -12.17
C LEU A 478 -5.35 3.78 -12.52
N LEU A 479 -4.59 3.26 -11.55
CA LEU A 479 -3.31 2.60 -11.80
C LEU A 479 -3.45 1.16 -12.29
N THR A 480 -4.37 0.41 -11.68
CA THR A 480 -4.53 -1.03 -11.96
C THR A 480 -5.42 -1.32 -13.17
N GLY A 481 -5.96 -0.27 -13.78
CA GLY A 481 -7.07 -0.35 -14.73
C GLY A 481 -8.41 -0.41 -13.99
N ILE A 482 -9.41 0.30 -14.53
CA ILE A 482 -10.80 0.17 -14.11
C ILE A 482 -11.25 -1.21 -14.62
N ARG A 483 -11.63 -2.09 -13.68
CA ARG A 483 -12.02 -3.49 -13.99
C ARG A 483 -13.44 -3.60 -14.50
#